data_AF-A0A2U2AC79-F1
#
_entry.id   AF-A0A2U2AC79-F1
#
_cell.length_a   1.000
_cell.length_b   1.000
_cell.length_c   1.000
_cell.angle_alpha   90.00
_cell.angle_beta   90.00
_cell.angle_gamma   90.00
#
_symmetry.space_group_name_H-M   'P 1'
#
loop_
_entity.id
_entity.type
_entity.pdbx_description
1 polymer ?
#
loop_
_entity_poly.entity_id
_entity_poly.type
_entity_poly.pdbx_seq_one_letter_code
_entity_poly.pdbx_strand_id
1 'polypeptide(L)'
;TVNNDGVKVGEGVVLGNIGLTIANGPSITTSGINAGGSKITNVAKGEDDTDAVNKGQLDDALQGIVANGNASLDFEGDTGTTKVNSGGTVSIVGGESDTTKLADGKNVGVVVDDEGKLNVKLAENLDLGTTGSVKTGNTTVNNDGVKVGDNVTLGDTGLTITNGPSITANGVDAGGKTITNVADGVNGKDAVNKDQLDALGTNLTNTGLTFAGNSGEVSKKLGDKVTIKGGLADNIDASDENLRVDVEGGNLVVKMAKNLSGLGDIQVGEAGKDGVDGKIGVTGKDGSSVVINGEDGSIGLTGPKGEAGKDAPTLNIAVKDGAPGLNGKDGEVRIVYKDKDGNEKEVASLDDGLLFGADNDGVVVERKLNQKLDILGGANNATD
;
A
#
# COMPACT_ATOMS: atom_id res chain seq x y z
N THR A 1 -99.81 -28.07 95.85
CA THR A 1 -99.53 -28.41 97.27
C THR A 1 -98.26 -27.71 97.68
N VAL A 2 -98.19 -27.14 98.89
CA VAL A 2 -96.99 -26.48 99.44
C VAL A 2 -96.39 -27.39 100.51
N ASN A 3 -95.10 -27.73 100.42
CA ASN A 3 -94.36 -28.49 101.44
C ASN A 3 -92.92 -27.95 101.58
N ASN A 4 -92.09 -28.56 102.45
CA ASN A 4 -90.69 -28.13 102.68
C ASN A 4 -89.79 -28.26 101.43
N ASP A 5 -90.21 -29.03 100.43
CA ASP A 5 -89.48 -29.18 99.17
C ASP A 5 -89.94 -28.17 98.10
N GLY A 6 -91.05 -27.45 98.33
CA GLY A 6 -91.53 -26.38 97.45
C GLY A 6 -93.04 -26.31 97.20
N VAL A 7 -93.40 -25.52 96.17
CA VAL A 7 -94.76 -25.41 95.61
C VAL A 7 -94.85 -26.23 94.33
N LYS A 8 -95.76 -27.21 94.28
CA LYS A 8 -96.08 -27.97 93.06
C LYS A 8 -97.23 -27.31 92.31
N VAL A 9 -96.97 -26.86 91.08
CA VAL A 9 -97.91 -26.18 90.16
C VAL A 9 -98.10 -27.02 88.89
N GLY A 10 -98.74 -28.19 89.03
CA GLY A 10 -99.00 -29.15 87.93
C GLY A 10 -98.10 -30.40 87.97
N GLU A 11 -98.33 -31.34 87.04
CA GLU A 11 -97.42 -32.48 86.83
C GLU A 11 -96.12 -31.99 86.19
N GLY A 12 -94.98 -32.30 86.81
CA GLY A 12 -93.65 -31.98 86.28
C GLY A 12 -93.10 -30.59 86.60
N VAL A 13 -93.82 -29.70 87.29
CA VAL A 13 -93.30 -28.36 87.68
C VAL A 13 -93.10 -28.24 89.19
N VAL A 14 -91.90 -27.88 89.61
CA VAL A 14 -91.53 -27.74 91.03
C VAL A 14 -90.83 -26.39 91.25
N LEU A 15 -91.34 -25.60 92.20
CA LEU A 15 -90.66 -24.41 92.74
C LEU A 15 -90.16 -24.71 94.16
N GLY A 16 -88.87 -25.04 94.30
CA GLY A 16 -88.27 -25.52 95.55
C GLY A 16 -87.07 -24.72 96.04
N ASN A 17 -86.34 -25.26 97.02
CA ASN A 17 -85.19 -24.60 97.67
C ASN A 17 -84.02 -24.25 96.72
N ILE A 18 -83.90 -24.95 95.59
CA ILE A 18 -82.91 -24.67 94.55
C ILE A 18 -83.44 -23.78 93.42
N GLY A 19 -84.74 -23.47 93.37
CA GLY A 19 -85.39 -22.67 92.32
C GLY A 19 -86.55 -23.38 91.60
N LEU A 20 -86.87 -22.93 90.38
CA LEU A 20 -87.91 -23.47 89.51
C LEU A 20 -87.34 -24.56 88.58
N THR A 21 -88.02 -25.70 88.50
CA THR A 21 -87.71 -26.79 87.57
C THR A 21 -88.96 -27.27 86.83
N ILE A 22 -88.82 -27.52 85.53
CA ILE A 22 -89.84 -28.17 84.70
C ILE A 22 -89.24 -29.47 84.17
N ALA A 23 -89.87 -30.61 84.46
CA ALA A 23 -89.43 -31.93 84.05
C ALA A 23 -89.33 -32.00 82.51
N ASN A 24 -88.18 -32.43 82.00
CA ASN A 24 -87.85 -32.46 80.57
C ASN A 24 -87.95 -31.09 79.88
N GLY A 25 -87.86 -29.98 80.63
CA GLY A 25 -88.00 -28.62 80.11
C GLY A 25 -87.05 -27.61 80.77
N PRO A 26 -87.33 -26.30 80.66
CA PRO A 26 -86.49 -25.25 81.24
C PRO A 26 -86.45 -25.25 82.78
N SER A 27 -85.39 -24.70 83.35
CA SER A 27 -85.24 -24.49 84.79
C SER A 27 -84.52 -23.17 85.12
N ILE A 28 -84.83 -22.58 86.27
CA ILE A 28 -84.14 -21.42 86.86
C ILE A 28 -83.73 -21.80 88.28
N THR A 29 -82.43 -21.97 88.52
CA THR A 29 -81.90 -22.43 89.81
C THR A 29 -80.80 -21.52 90.34
N THR A 30 -80.30 -21.78 91.54
CA THR A 30 -79.13 -21.08 92.11
C THR A 30 -77.85 -21.23 91.27
N SER A 31 -77.79 -22.22 90.36
CA SER A 31 -76.69 -22.40 89.40
C SER A 31 -76.91 -21.68 88.06
N GLY A 32 -78.05 -21.00 87.87
CA GLY A 32 -78.39 -20.25 86.66
C GLY A 32 -79.63 -20.77 85.92
N ILE A 33 -79.74 -20.38 84.66
CA ILE A 33 -80.87 -20.68 83.77
C ILE A 33 -80.47 -21.77 82.78
N ASN A 34 -81.31 -22.81 82.64
CA ASN A 34 -81.18 -23.82 81.59
C ASN A 34 -82.44 -23.79 80.73
N ALA A 35 -82.31 -23.56 79.43
CA ALA A 35 -83.44 -23.50 78.49
C ALA A 35 -83.97 -24.89 78.07
N GLY A 36 -83.33 -25.99 78.49
CA GLY A 36 -83.80 -27.35 78.21
C GLY A 36 -83.88 -27.67 76.70
N GLY A 37 -82.99 -27.10 75.89
CA GLY A 37 -82.99 -27.25 74.42
C GLY A 37 -84.06 -26.44 73.68
N SER A 38 -84.88 -25.66 74.39
CA SER A 38 -85.88 -24.77 73.79
C SER A 38 -85.28 -23.43 73.34
N LYS A 39 -85.94 -22.78 72.38
CA LYS A 39 -85.62 -21.40 71.99
C LYS A 39 -86.05 -20.42 73.09
N ILE A 40 -85.18 -19.45 73.42
CA ILE A 40 -85.55 -18.29 74.23
C ILE A 40 -86.06 -17.21 73.26
N THR A 41 -87.36 -16.92 73.28
CA THR A 41 -87.99 -15.95 72.38
C THR A 41 -88.17 -14.58 73.05
N ASN A 42 -88.42 -13.54 72.25
CA ASN A 42 -88.63 -12.16 72.71
C ASN A 42 -87.45 -11.54 73.49
N VAL A 43 -86.23 -11.96 73.16
CA VAL A 43 -85.01 -11.33 73.69
C VAL A 43 -84.75 -10.04 72.89
N ALA A 44 -84.80 -8.90 73.57
CA ALA A 44 -84.44 -7.59 73.00
C ALA A 44 -82.97 -7.60 72.54
N LYS A 45 -82.54 -6.55 71.81
CA LYS A 45 -81.11 -6.41 71.50
C LYS A 45 -80.38 -6.12 72.82
N GLY A 46 -79.30 -6.84 73.10
CA GLY A 46 -78.42 -6.52 74.21
C GLY A 46 -77.67 -5.22 73.96
N GLU A 47 -77.54 -4.39 74.98
CA GLU A 47 -76.85 -3.09 74.93
C GLU A 47 -75.59 -3.08 75.81
N ASP A 48 -75.59 -3.84 76.91
CA ASP A 48 -74.46 -3.98 77.82
C ASP A 48 -73.64 -5.26 77.55
N ASP A 49 -72.36 -5.27 77.96
CA ASP A 49 -71.43 -6.41 77.77
C ASP A 49 -71.93 -7.74 78.36
N THR A 50 -72.88 -7.69 79.30
CA THR A 50 -73.45 -8.86 79.99
C THR A 50 -74.82 -9.29 79.45
N ASP A 51 -75.38 -8.56 78.49
CA ASP A 51 -76.68 -8.89 77.90
C ASP A 51 -76.58 -10.11 76.96
N ALA A 52 -77.70 -10.83 76.84
CA ALA A 52 -77.80 -11.91 75.86
C ALA A 52 -77.93 -11.33 74.44
N VAL A 53 -77.18 -11.89 73.49
CA VAL A 53 -77.32 -11.55 72.06
C VAL A 53 -78.50 -12.28 71.44
N ASN A 54 -79.31 -11.56 70.65
CA ASN A 54 -80.35 -12.19 69.83
C ASN A 54 -79.86 -12.48 68.40
N LYS A 55 -80.60 -13.31 67.66
CA LYS A 55 -80.24 -13.67 66.26
C LYS A 55 -80.11 -12.43 65.37
N GLY A 56 -80.92 -11.39 65.60
CA GLY A 56 -80.85 -10.14 64.83
C GLY A 56 -79.50 -9.44 64.97
N GLN A 57 -78.92 -9.39 66.18
CA GLN A 57 -77.57 -8.85 66.38
C GLN A 57 -76.50 -9.68 65.67
N LEU A 58 -76.64 -11.02 65.65
CA LEU A 58 -75.74 -11.89 64.90
C LEU A 58 -75.87 -11.70 63.39
N ASP A 59 -77.11 -11.59 62.88
CA ASP A 59 -77.39 -11.33 61.46
C ASP A 59 -76.87 -9.94 61.04
N ASP A 60 -77.02 -8.92 61.89
CA ASP A 60 -76.50 -7.57 61.67
C ASP A 60 -74.96 -7.57 61.63
N ALA A 61 -74.31 -8.28 62.57
CA ALA A 61 -72.86 -8.44 62.59
C ALA A 61 -72.35 -9.17 61.33
N LEU A 62 -73.05 -10.21 60.89
CA LEU A 62 -72.71 -10.95 59.67
C LEU A 62 -72.91 -10.09 58.41
N GLN A 63 -74.01 -9.34 58.33
CA GLN A 63 -74.23 -8.39 57.23
C GLN A 63 -73.17 -7.29 57.23
N GLY A 64 -72.70 -6.82 58.39
CA GLY A 64 -71.61 -5.84 58.49
C GLY A 64 -70.26 -6.34 57.95
N ILE A 65 -70.04 -7.67 57.93
CA ILE A 65 -68.87 -8.33 57.32
C ILE A 65 -69.04 -8.51 55.80
N VAL A 66 -70.28 -8.59 55.31
CA VAL A 66 -70.57 -8.85 53.87
C VAL A 66 -70.84 -7.57 53.07
N ALA A 67 -71.51 -6.58 53.67
CA ALA A 67 -72.00 -5.37 52.99
C ALA A 67 -71.00 -4.21 52.96
N ASN A 68 -70.07 -4.17 53.91
CA ASN A 68 -68.92 -3.28 53.81
C ASN A 68 -67.88 -3.97 52.93
N GLY A 69 -67.13 -3.26 52.10
CA GLY A 69 -66.03 -3.85 51.31
C GLY A 69 -64.88 -4.43 52.14
N ASN A 70 -65.07 -4.77 53.42
CA ASN A 70 -64.10 -5.38 54.32
C ASN A 70 -63.90 -6.88 54.07
N ALA A 71 -64.79 -7.53 53.31
CA ALA A 71 -64.50 -8.81 52.68
C ALA A 71 -63.80 -8.66 51.33
N SER A 72 -63.44 -7.45 50.86
CA SER A 72 -62.70 -7.26 49.61
C SER A 72 -61.24 -6.93 49.88
N LEU A 73 -60.35 -7.42 49.01
CA LEU A 73 -58.96 -6.99 48.97
C LEU A 73 -58.88 -5.76 48.06
N ASP A 74 -58.39 -4.66 48.61
CA ASP A 74 -58.02 -3.48 47.83
C ASP A 74 -56.65 -3.74 47.17
N PHE A 75 -56.60 -3.68 45.85
CA PHE A 75 -55.36 -3.75 45.07
C PHE A 75 -55.07 -2.36 44.51
N GLU A 76 -54.01 -1.74 45.03
CA GLU A 76 -53.48 -0.49 44.52
C GLU A 76 -52.41 -0.77 43.46
N GLY A 77 -52.50 -0.11 42.32
CA GLY A 77 -51.43 -0.07 41.32
C GLY A 77 -50.71 1.27 41.35
N ASP A 78 -49.68 1.44 40.51
CA ASP A 78 -49.00 2.75 40.36
C ASP A 78 -49.97 3.89 40.05
N THR A 79 -51.09 3.56 39.39
CA THR A 79 -52.24 4.44 39.24
C THR A 79 -53.54 3.69 39.55
N GLY A 80 -54.36 4.25 40.43
CA GLY A 80 -55.71 3.75 40.72
C GLY A 80 -55.75 2.57 41.67
N THR A 81 -56.98 2.23 42.08
CA THR A 81 -57.27 1.14 43.02
C THR A 81 -58.41 0.29 42.47
N THR A 82 -58.34 -1.01 42.63
CA THR A 82 -59.45 -1.93 42.36
C THR A 82 -59.79 -2.75 43.60
N LYS A 83 -61.05 -3.19 43.69
CA LYS A 83 -61.52 -4.03 44.80
C LYS A 83 -61.88 -5.40 44.27
N VAL A 84 -61.42 -6.44 44.96
CA VAL A 84 -61.76 -7.81 44.62
C VAL A 84 -62.44 -8.45 45.81
N ASN A 85 -63.72 -8.82 45.64
CA ASN A 85 -64.49 -9.47 46.69
C ASN A 85 -63.84 -10.80 47.11
N SER A 86 -63.96 -11.17 48.38
CA SER A 86 -63.52 -12.48 48.88
C SER A 86 -64.16 -13.61 48.07
N GLY A 87 -63.33 -14.54 47.62
CA GLY A 87 -63.71 -15.61 46.68
C GLY A 87 -63.69 -15.22 45.20
N GLY A 88 -63.43 -13.96 44.87
CA GLY A 88 -63.21 -13.49 43.50
C GLY A 88 -61.84 -13.90 42.94
N THR A 89 -61.70 -13.87 41.62
CA THR A 89 -60.43 -14.16 40.93
C THR A 89 -59.73 -12.87 40.53
N VAL A 90 -58.43 -12.75 40.85
CA VAL A 90 -57.55 -11.73 40.30
C VAL A 90 -56.85 -12.31 39.07
N SER A 91 -57.10 -11.76 37.88
CA SER A 91 -56.46 -12.22 36.65
C SER A 91 -55.21 -11.38 36.35
N ILE A 92 -54.04 -12.01 36.37
CA ILE A 92 -52.76 -11.40 35.96
C ILE A 92 -52.33 -12.09 34.67
N VAL A 93 -52.51 -11.43 33.52
CA VAL A 93 -52.28 -12.03 32.19
C VAL A 93 -51.11 -11.36 31.45
N GLY A 94 -50.16 -12.17 30.98
CA GLY A 94 -48.96 -11.71 30.25
C GLY A 94 -49.05 -11.80 28.72
N GLY A 95 -50.17 -12.30 28.17
CA GLY A 95 -50.44 -12.36 26.73
C GLY A 95 -49.92 -13.60 25.98
N GLU A 96 -48.74 -14.12 26.32
CA GLU A 96 -48.25 -15.42 25.80
C GLU A 96 -48.88 -16.57 26.62
N SER A 97 -49.47 -17.54 25.91
CA SER A 97 -50.23 -18.66 26.51
C SER A 97 -49.54 -20.00 26.32
N ASP A 98 -48.60 -20.10 25.38
CA ASP A 98 -47.73 -21.25 25.20
C ASP A 98 -46.60 -21.20 26.24
N THR A 99 -46.73 -22.03 27.28
CA THR A 99 -45.76 -22.05 28.39
C THR A 99 -44.36 -22.45 27.95
N THR A 100 -44.19 -23.05 26.76
CA THR A 100 -42.86 -23.40 26.22
C THR A 100 -42.10 -22.20 25.63
N LYS A 101 -42.80 -21.08 25.41
CA LYS A 101 -42.22 -19.81 24.93
C LYS A 101 -41.97 -18.81 26.05
N LEU A 102 -42.36 -19.15 27.28
CA LEU A 102 -42.08 -18.36 28.46
C LEU A 102 -40.69 -18.70 28.99
N ALA A 103 -39.96 -17.69 29.45
CA ALA A 103 -38.66 -17.89 30.07
C ALA A 103 -38.84 -18.43 31.50
N ASP A 104 -38.15 -19.52 31.84
CA ASP A 104 -38.07 -20.06 33.20
C ASP A 104 -37.02 -19.35 34.07
N GLY A 105 -36.26 -18.42 33.48
CA GLY A 105 -35.26 -17.62 34.17
C GLY A 105 -35.86 -16.73 35.28
N LYS A 106 -35.03 -16.34 36.25
CA LYS A 106 -35.41 -15.47 37.38
C LYS A 106 -35.49 -14.00 36.97
N ASN A 107 -36.20 -13.71 35.88
CA ASN A 107 -36.19 -12.40 35.22
C ASN A 107 -37.06 -11.35 35.92
N VAL A 108 -38.11 -11.78 36.61
CA VAL A 108 -39.03 -10.91 37.34
C VAL A 108 -39.04 -11.31 38.81
N GLY A 109 -38.71 -10.38 39.69
CA GLY A 109 -38.77 -10.52 41.14
C GLY A 109 -39.89 -9.68 41.74
N VAL A 110 -40.43 -10.15 42.87
CA VAL A 110 -41.39 -9.39 43.69
C VAL A 110 -40.79 -9.22 45.07
N VAL A 111 -40.66 -7.98 45.54
CA VAL A 111 -40.11 -7.65 46.86
C VAL A 111 -41.07 -6.74 47.62
N VAL A 112 -41.17 -6.93 48.94
CA VAL A 112 -41.98 -6.05 49.80
C VAL A 112 -41.09 -4.90 50.30
N ASP A 113 -41.56 -3.66 50.21
CA ASP A 113 -40.89 -2.51 50.85
C ASP A 113 -41.31 -2.32 52.31
N ASP A 114 -40.73 -1.31 52.96
CA ASP A 114 -40.95 -1.02 54.38
C ASP A 114 -42.39 -0.53 54.66
N GLU A 115 -43.10 -0.04 53.64
CA GLU A 115 -44.52 0.34 53.69
C GLU A 115 -45.47 -0.83 53.35
N GLY A 116 -44.94 -2.01 53.03
CA GLY A 116 -45.73 -3.20 52.71
C GLY A 116 -46.15 -3.33 51.24
N LYS A 117 -45.65 -2.49 50.32
CA LYS A 117 -45.98 -2.57 48.89
C LYS A 117 -45.15 -3.64 48.19
N LEU A 118 -45.80 -4.36 47.28
CA LEU A 118 -45.15 -5.35 46.40
C LEU A 118 -44.54 -4.65 45.18
N ASN A 119 -43.22 -4.52 45.18
CA ASN A 119 -42.46 -3.97 44.07
C ASN A 119 -42.11 -5.08 43.07
N VAL A 120 -42.63 -4.99 41.85
CA VAL A 120 -42.26 -5.88 40.74
C VAL A 120 -41.02 -5.31 40.05
N LYS A 121 -39.93 -6.07 40.03
CA LYS A 121 -38.63 -5.64 39.51
C LYS A 121 -38.13 -6.61 38.45
N LEU A 122 -37.41 -6.09 37.46
CA LEU A 122 -36.59 -6.92 36.58
C LEU A 122 -35.30 -7.29 37.30
N ALA A 123 -34.80 -8.50 37.03
CA ALA A 123 -33.43 -8.85 37.39
C ALA A 123 -32.43 -8.00 36.58
N GLU A 124 -31.28 -7.68 37.17
CA GLU A 124 -30.21 -6.95 36.48
C GLU A 124 -29.68 -7.72 35.28
N ASN A 125 -29.59 -9.04 35.43
CA ASN A 125 -29.24 -9.98 34.36
C ASN A 125 -30.50 -10.73 33.96
N LEU A 126 -30.94 -10.52 32.72
CA LEU A 126 -32.05 -11.26 32.13
C LEU A 126 -31.53 -12.52 31.45
N ASP A 127 -32.05 -13.67 31.88
CA ASP A 127 -31.84 -14.97 31.23
C ASP A 127 -33.12 -15.37 30.50
N LEU A 128 -33.13 -15.19 29.19
CA LEU A 128 -34.28 -15.50 28.34
C LEU A 128 -34.22 -16.95 27.79
N GLY A 129 -33.27 -17.77 28.27
CA GLY A 129 -33.04 -19.12 27.79
C GLY A 129 -32.35 -19.17 26.43
N THR A 130 -32.15 -20.38 25.89
CA THR A 130 -31.38 -20.62 24.65
C THR A 130 -32.06 -20.11 23.38
N THR A 131 -33.37 -19.89 23.42
CA THR A 131 -34.17 -19.38 22.29
C THR A 131 -34.75 -18.00 22.56
N GLY A 132 -34.41 -17.40 23.70
CA GLY A 132 -34.89 -16.10 24.11
C GLY A 132 -34.36 -14.98 23.22
N SER A 133 -35.12 -13.90 23.11
CA SER A 133 -34.66 -12.70 22.41
C SER A 133 -35.39 -11.45 22.88
N VAL A 134 -34.74 -10.30 22.67
CA VAL A 134 -35.36 -8.98 22.77
C VAL A 134 -35.42 -8.39 21.37
N LYS A 135 -36.62 -8.00 20.92
CA LYS A 135 -36.84 -7.39 19.61
C LYS A 135 -37.27 -5.93 19.74
N THR A 136 -36.51 -5.03 19.12
CA THR A 136 -36.78 -3.59 19.07
C THR A 136 -36.72 -3.11 17.63
N GLY A 137 -37.90 -2.95 17.01
CA GLY A 137 -38.01 -2.67 15.58
C GLY A 137 -37.40 -3.79 14.74
N ASN A 138 -36.38 -3.44 13.94
CA ASN A 138 -35.63 -4.39 13.10
C ASN A 138 -34.47 -5.07 13.83
N THR A 139 -34.16 -4.66 15.06
CA THR A 139 -33.05 -5.21 15.84
C THR A 139 -33.54 -6.38 16.68
N THR A 140 -32.80 -7.49 16.65
CA THR A 140 -33.00 -8.65 17.53
C THR A 140 -31.71 -8.88 18.31
N VAL A 141 -31.82 -8.96 19.64
CA VAL A 141 -30.73 -9.34 20.54
C VAL A 141 -31.05 -10.73 21.10
N ASN A 142 -30.16 -11.70 20.89
CA ASN A 142 -30.34 -13.09 21.30
C ASN A 142 -28.96 -13.74 21.59
N ASN A 143 -28.92 -15.07 21.73
CA ASN A 143 -27.68 -15.82 21.95
C ASN A 143 -26.66 -15.73 20.80
N ASP A 144 -27.06 -15.33 19.60
CA ASP A 144 -26.16 -15.14 18.46
C ASP A 144 -25.53 -13.73 18.45
N GLY A 145 -25.99 -12.83 19.33
CA GLY A 145 -25.53 -11.45 19.44
C GLY A 145 -26.62 -10.45 19.04
N VAL A 146 -26.26 -9.50 18.17
CA VAL A 146 -27.14 -8.42 17.73
C VAL A 146 -27.33 -8.48 16.21
N LYS A 147 -28.56 -8.71 15.77
CA LYS A 147 -28.95 -8.70 14.35
C LYS A 147 -29.77 -7.46 14.04
N VAL A 148 -29.45 -6.73 12.96
CA VAL A 148 -30.24 -5.59 12.47
C VAL A 148 -30.74 -5.90 11.06
N GLY A 149 -32.05 -6.14 10.94
CA GLY A 149 -32.64 -6.65 9.70
C GLY A 149 -32.08 -8.02 9.34
N ASP A 150 -31.86 -8.29 8.05
CA ASP A 150 -31.27 -9.55 7.59
C ASP A 150 -29.79 -9.45 7.23
N ASN A 151 -29.26 -8.24 7.08
CA ASN A 151 -27.94 -8.04 6.49
C ASN A 151 -26.83 -7.83 7.52
N VAL A 152 -27.14 -7.29 8.70
CA VAL A 152 -26.13 -6.89 9.69
C VAL A 152 -26.20 -7.81 10.90
N THR A 153 -25.06 -8.40 11.24
CA THR A 153 -24.90 -9.24 12.43
C THR A 153 -23.65 -8.80 13.17
N LEU A 154 -23.78 -8.54 14.46
CA LEU A 154 -22.68 -8.48 15.42
C LEU A 154 -22.76 -9.72 16.30
N GLY A 155 -21.90 -10.70 16.02
CA GLY A 155 -21.90 -12.00 16.70
C GLY A 155 -20.52 -12.36 17.25
N ASP A 156 -20.36 -13.65 17.57
CA ASP A 156 -19.13 -14.26 18.10
C ASP A 156 -17.90 -14.07 17.19
N THR A 157 -18.12 -13.95 15.89
CA THR A 157 -17.09 -13.73 14.86
C THR A 157 -16.80 -12.26 14.56
N GLY A 158 -17.58 -11.32 15.10
CA GLY A 158 -17.46 -9.87 14.88
C GLY A 158 -18.65 -9.23 14.17
N LEU A 159 -18.43 -8.09 13.53
CA LEU A 159 -19.44 -7.35 12.76
C LEU A 159 -19.37 -7.76 11.29
N THR A 160 -20.45 -8.33 10.77
CA THR A 160 -20.58 -8.72 9.37
C THR A 160 -21.76 -8.01 8.71
N ILE A 161 -21.55 -7.50 7.50
CA ILE A 161 -22.61 -7.00 6.63
C ILE A 161 -22.67 -7.89 5.39
N THR A 162 -23.81 -8.52 5.13
CA THR A 162 -24.01 -9.41 3.98
C THR A 162 -23.68 -8.69 2.66
N ASN A 163 -22.79 -9.28 1.85
CA ASN A 163 -22.25 -8.69 0.60
C ASN A 163 -21.55 -7.33 0.76
N GLY A 164 -21.15 -6.99 1.99
CA GLY A 164 -20.53 -5.72 2.36
C GLY A 164 -19.24 -5.89 3.17
N PRO A 165 -18.77 -4.81 3.81
CA PRO A 165 -17.63 -4.84 4.70
C PRO A 165 -17.86 -5.71 5.94
N SER A 166 -16.78 -6.18 6.55
CA SER A 166 -16.78 -6.88 7.83
C SER A 166 -15.59 -6.50 8.70
N ILE A 167 -15.77 -6.64 10.02
CA ILE A 167 -14.74 -6.47 11.05
C ILE A 167 -14.79 -7.72 11.92
N THR A 168 -13.75 -8.54 11.85
CA THR A 168 -13.66 -9.82 12.55
C THR A 168 -12.34 -9.93 13.31
N ALA A 169 -12.11 -11.05 14.01
CA ALA A 169 -10.82 -11.33 14.64
C ALA A 169 -9.64 -11.36 13.63
N ASN A 170 -9.92 -11.56 12.33
CA ASN A 170 -8.90 -11.54 11.27
C ASN A 170 -8.58 -10.12 10.77
N GLY A 171 -9.27 -9.09 11.27
CA GLY A 171 -9.11 -7.70 10.87
C GLY A 171 -10.31 -7.14 10.11
N VAL A 172 -10.04 -6.15 9.25
CA VAL A 172 -11.06 -5.41 8.48
C VAL A 172 -11.02 -5.87 7.03
N ASP A 173 -12.16 -6.32 6.51
CA ASP A 173 -12.36 -6.60 5.08
C ASP A 173 -13.38 -5.60 4.53
N ALA A 174 -12.99 -4.84 3.50
CA ALA A 174 -13.87 -3.87 2.85
C ALA A 174 -14.90 -4.52 1.90
N GLY A 175 -14.82 -5.83 1.65
CA GLY A 175 -15.75 -6.53 0.75
C GLY A 175 -15.71 -5.98 -0.68
N GLY A 176 -14.52 -5.61 -1.14
CA GLY A 176 -14.28 -4.97 -2.44
C GLY A 176 -14.88 -3.57 -2.59
N LYS A 177 -15.35 -2.94 -1.51
CA LYS A 177 -15.87 -1.57 -1.52
C LYS A 177 -14.74 -0.56 -1.29
N THR A 178 -14.97 0.65 -1.77
CA THR A 178 -14.09 1.80 -1.50
C THR A 178 -14.13 2.16 -0.02
N ILE A 179 -12.96 2.36 0.59
CA ILE A 179 -12.84 2.95 1.93
C ILE A 179 -12.55 4.44 1.74
N THR A 180 -13.51 5.29 2.12
CA THR A 180 -13.36 6.75 2.06
C THR A 180 -12.95 7.32 3.42
N ASN A 181 -12.48 8.57 3.44
CA ASN A 181 -12.09 9.29 4.67
C ASN A 181 -10.95 8.62 5.45
N VAL A 182 -10.04 7.93 4.75
CA VAL A 182 -8.76 7.48 5.33
C VAL A 182 -7.82 8.68 5.33
N ALA A 183 -7.50 9.19 6.52
CA ALA A 183 -6.51 10.25 6.68
C ALA A 183 -5.12 9.81 6.22
N ASP A 184 -4.22 10.76 5.95
CA ASP A 184 -2.83 10.43 5.60
C ASP A 184 -2.18 9.61 6.71
N GLY A 185 -1.55 8.51 6.34
CA GLY A 185 -0.78 7.69 7.27
C GLY A 185 0.43 8.47 7.80
N VAL A 186 0.60 8.48 9.13
CA VAL A 186 1.70 9.18 9.82
C VAL A 186 2.69 8.17 10.41
N ASN A 187 2.19 7.08 10.97
CA ASN A 187 3.00 6.01 11.56
C ASN A 187 3.22 4.88 10.54
N GLY A 188 4.28 4.08 10.75
CA GLY A 188 4.66 3.00 9.82
C GLY A 188 3.66 1.84 9.65
N LYS A 189 2.53 1.85 10.37
CA LYS A 189 1.44 0.85 10.25
C LYS A 189 0.09 1.45 9.88
N ASP A 190 0.04 2.76 9.65
CA ASP A 190 -1.19 3.41 9.23
C ASP A 190 -1.51 3.01 7.79
N ALA A 191 -2.79 2.96 7.45
CA ALA A 191 -3.21 2.76 6.07
C ALA A 191 -2.85 4.01 5.25
N VAL A 192 -2.32 3.79 4.04
CA VAL A 192 -2.08 4.89 3.09
C VAL A 192 -3.32 5.11 2.22
N ASN A 193 -3.69 6.37 2.01
CA ASN A 193 -4.78 6.70 1.09
C ASN A 193 -4.27 6.92 -0.35
N LYS A 194 -5.19 7.09 -1.29
CA LYS A 194 -4.85 7.29 -2.71
C LYS A 194 -4.07 8.59 -2.94
N ASP A 195 -4.34 9.64 -2.19
CA ASP A 195 -3.66 10.93 -2.35
C ASP A 195 -2.16 10.80 -2.03
N GLN A 196 -1.80 10.03 -1.00
CA GLN A 196 -0.39 9.70 -0.70
C GLN A 196 0.28 8.90 -1.82
N LEU A 197 -0.44 7.95 -2.44
CA LEU A 197 0.07 7.17 -3.57
C LEU A 197 0.27 8.03 -4.82
N ASP A 198 -0.71 8.88 -5.15
CA ASP A 198 -0.64 9.81 -6.27
C ASP A 198 0.48 10.84 -6.07
N ALA A 199 0.65 11.34 -4.84
CA ALA A 199 1.75 12.22 -4.46
C ALA A 199 3.11 11.54 -4.62
N LEU A 200 3.24 10.28 -4.20
CA LEU A 200 4.46 9.48 -4.42
C LEU A 200 4.75 9.32 -5.92
N GLY A 201 3.74 8.98 -6.73
CA GLY A 201 3.89 8.89 -8.19
C GLY A 201 4.31 10.22 -8.83
N THR A 202 3.74 11.32 -8.36
CA THR A 202 4.09 12.68 -8.80
C THR A 202 5.52 13.06 -8.40
N ASN A 203 5.93 12.73 -7.17
CA ASN A 203 7.29 12.99 -6.70
C ASN A 203 8.33 12.22 -7.51
N LEU A 204 8.11 10.92 -7.75
CA LEU A 204 9.03 10.09 -8.53
C LEU A 204 9.17 10.57 -9.98
N THR A 205 8.05 10.92 -10.63
CA THR A 205 8.06 11.42 -12.00
C THR A 205 8.72 12.81 -12.10
N ASN A 206 8.57 13.66 -11.09
CA ASN A 206 9.21 14.98 -11.07
C ASN A 206 10.69 14.96 -10.69
N THR A 207 11.12 14.09 -9.78
CA THR A 207 12.54 13.96 -9.41
C THR A 207 13.36 13.36 -10.56
N GLY A 208 12.86 12.29 -11.18
CA GLY A 208 13.54 11.66 -12.32
C GLY A 208 14.93 11.09 -11.99
N LEU A 209 15.79 11.03 -13.01
CA LEU A 209 17.20 10.63 -12.90
C LEU A 209 18.13 11.74 -13.37
N THR A 210 19.25 11.91 -12.67
CA THR A 210 20.33 12.83 -13.04
C THR A 210 21.54 12.05 -13.54
N PHE A 211 22.04 12.43 -14.72
CA PHE A 211 23.25 11.87 -15.32
C PHE A 211 24.34 12.94 -15.33
N ALA A 212 25.50 12.61 -14.78
CA ALA A 212 26.68 13.46 -14.84
C ALA A 212 27.49 13.16 -16.13
N GLY A 213 27.96 14.21 -16.80
CA GLY A 213 28.97 14.11 -17.86
C GLY A 213 30.36 14.46 -17.31
N ASN A 214 31.38 14.48 -18.19
CA ASN A 214 32.71 14.98 -17.81
C ASN A 214 32.67 16.49 -17.50
N SER A 215 31.67 17.21 -18.02
CA SER A 215 31.30 18.57 -17.63
C SER A 215 29.77 18.72 -17.62
N GLY A 216 29.22 19.14 -16.47
CA GLY A 216 27.80 19.40 -16.27
C GLY A 216 26.95 18.16 -15.96
N GLU A 217 25.66 18.39 -15.73
CA GLU A 217 24.68 17.36 -15.41
C GLU A 217 23.41 17.55 -16.24
N VAL A 218 22.70 16.44 -16.52
CA VAL A 218 21.38 16.46 -17.14
C VAL A 218 20.40 15.63 -16.33
N SER A 219 19.29 16.26 -15.92
CA SER A 219 18.18 15.57 -15.28
C SER A 219 17.08 15.29 -16.30
N LYS A 220 16.54 14.08 -16.29
CA LYS A 220 15.40 13.65 -17.11
C LYS A 220 14.33 13.07 -16.22
N LYS A 221 13.07 13.42 -16.46
CA LYS A 221 11.94 12.86 -15.71
C LYS A 221 11.78 11.39 -16.05
N LEU A 222 11.14 10.64 -15.15
CA LEU A 222 10.83 9.23 -15.45
C LEU A 222 9.86 9.18 -16.66
N GLY A 223 10.25 8.43 -17.69
CA GLY A 223 9.53 8.37 -18.97
C GLY A 223 10.12 9.25 -20.08
N ASP A 224 11.01 10.19 -19.74
CA ASP A 224 11.74 10.96 -20.76
C ASP A 224 12.83 10.10 -21.42
N LYS A 225 13.01 10.28 -22.73
CA LYS A 225 14.12 9.67 -23.46
C LYS A 225 15.42 10.39 -23.11
N VAL A 226 16.37 9.67 -22.51
CA VAL A 226 17.77 10.11 -22.42
C VAL A 226 18.43 9.85 -23.78
N THR A 227 18.97 10.90 -24.38
CA THR A 227 19.68 10.80 -25.66
C THR A 227 21.18 11.00 -25.42
N ILE A 228 21.96 9.99 -25.73
CA ILE A 228 23.43 10.02 -25.73
C ILE A 228 23.86 9.97 -27.20
N LYS A 229 24.43 11.06 -27.72
CA LYS A 229 24.74 11.19 -29.15
C LYS A 229 26.20 11.53 -29.36
N GLY A 230 26.90 10.78 -30.21
CA GLY A 230 28.13 11.22 -30.84
C GLY A 230 27.86 12.01 -32.12
N GLY A 231 28.85 12.78 -32.57
CA GLY A 231 28.81 13.45 -33.88
C GLY A 231 29.26 12.57 -35.07
N LEU A 232 29.67 11.33 -34.80
CA LEU A 232 30.11 10.36 -35.80
C LEU A 232 28.89 9.71 -36.47
N ALA A 233 28.92 9.53 -37.80
CA ALA A 233 27.86 8.83 -38.51
C ALA A 233 27.84 7.33 -38.15
N ASP A 234 26.65 6.71 -38.20
CA ASP A 234 26.37 5.36 -37.66
C ASP A 234 27.24 4.19 -38.21
N ASN A 235 28.07 4.42 -39.24
CA ASN A 235 28.82 3.39 -39.98
C ASN A 235 30.33 3.68 -40.10
N ILE A 236 30.93 4.39 -39.14
CA ILE A 236 32.37 4.71 -39.13
C ILE A 236 33.01 4.13 -37.85
N ASP A 237 34.21 3.55 -37.97
CA ASP A 237 34.96 2.97 -36.83
C ASP A 237 35.27 3.99 -35.72
N ALA A 238 35.24 3.55 -34.45
CA ALA A 238 35.43 4.40 -33.27
C ALA A 238 36.35 3.75 -32.20
N SER A 239 37.11 4.57 -31.45
CA SER A 239 37.88 4.20 -30.24
C SER A 239 37.50 5.09 -29.06
N ASP A 240 37.74 4.66 -27.81
CA ASP A 240 37.29 5.32 -26.56
C ASP A 240 38.29 6.34 -25.98
N GLU A 241 39.58 6.23 -26.28
CA GLU A 241 40.65 7.02 -25.65
C GLU A 241 40.68 8.50 -26.08
N ASN A 242 40.13 8.83 -27.25
CA ASN A 242 39.99 10.20 -27.75
C ASN A 242 38.55 10.74 -27.65
N LEU A 243 37.67 10.07 -26.91
CA LEU A 243 36.28 10.48 -26.70
C LEU A 243 36.08 11.24 -25.39
N ARG A 244 35.22 12.27 -25.42
CA ARG A 244 34.77 13.02 -24.25
C ARG A 244 33.24 13.13 -24.26
N VAL A 245 32.60 13.03 -23.09
CA VAL A 245 31.15 13.25 -22.97
C VAL A 245 30.88 14.60 -22.29
N ASP A 246 30.21 15.51 -22.99
CA ASP A 246 29.79 16.83 -22.50
C ASP A 246 28.26 16.91 -22.36
N VAL A 247 27.75 17.86 -21.59
CA VAL A 247 26.32 18.20 -21.57
C VAL A 247 26.05 19.44 -22.42
N GLU A 248 25.26 19.30 -23.49
CA GLU A 248 24.84 20.41 -24.36
C GLU A 248 23.34 20.32 -24.70
N GLY A 249 22.61 21.42 -24.52
CA GLY A 249 21.18 21.47 -24.86
C GLY A 249 20.32 20.40 -24.17
N GLY A 250 20.72 19.94 -22.97
CA GLY A 250 20.03 18.88 -22.24
C GLY A 250 20.23 17.46 -22.80
N ASN A 251 21.32 17.23 -23.53
CA ASN A 251 21.77 15.91 -24.01
C ASN A 251 23.22 15.65 -23.58
N LEU A 252 23.57 14.38 -23.43
CA LEU A 252 24.96 13.95 -23.31
C LEU A 252 25.53 13.81 -24.73
N VAL A 253 26.53 14.62 -25.07
CA VAL A 253 27.17 14.68 -26.37
C VAL A 253 28.55 14.05 -26.29
N VAL A 254 28.79 13.03 -27.10
CA VAL A 254 30.09 12.39 -27.28
C VAL A 254 30.87 13.17 -28.34
N LYS A 255 32.05 13.65 -27.97
CA LYS A 255 32.95 14.47 -28.80
C LYS A 255 34.28 13.76 -28.99
N MET A 256 34.96 14.07 -30.08
CA MET A 256 36.35 13.65 -30.35
C MET A 256 37.33 14.80 -30.12
N ALA A 257 38.55 14.49 -29.67
CA ALA A 257 39.63 15.47 -29.56
C ALA A 257 40.10 15.95 -30.95
N LYS A 258 40.37 17.26 -31.09
CA LYS A 258 40.92 17.84 -32.35
C LYS A 258 42.37 17.43 -32.61
N ASN A 259 43.13 17.19 -31.53
CA ASN A 259 44.47 16.64 -31.56
C ASN A 259 44.40 15.30 -30.86
N LEU A 260 44.57 14.22 -31.61
CA LEU A 260 44.55 12.87 -31.05
C LEU A 260 45.89 12.61 -30.34
N SER A 261 45.85 11.99 -29.17
CA SER A 261 47.04 11.65 -28.37
C SER A 261 46.95 10.21 -27.87
N GLY A 262 48.08 9.60 -27.53
CA GLY A 262 48.12 8.22 -27.02
C GLY A 262 47.93 7.13 -28.09
N LEU A 263 47.86 7.50 -29.38
CA LEU A 263 47.78 6.55 -30.47
C LEU A 263 49.14 5.86 -30.65
N GLY A 264 49.15 4.52 -30.63
CA GLY A 264 50.35 3.71 -30.89
C GLY A 264 50.74 3.69 -32.37
N ASP A 265 49.76 3.66 -33.26
CA ASP A 265 49.92 3.76 -34.71
C ASP A 265 48.72 4.52 -35.30
N ILE A 266 48.92 5.19 -36.45
CA ILE A 266 47.87 5.88 -37.21
C ILE A 266 47.80 5.25 -38.60
N GLN A 267 46.92 4.28 -38.75
CA GLN A 267 46.60 3.71 -40.05
C GLN A 267 45.61 4.63 -40.78
N VAL A 268 46.08 5.36 -41.81
CA VAL A 268 45.24 6.19 -42.69
C VAL A 268 44.83 5.37 -43.90
N GLY A 269 43.66 4.73 -43.82
CA GLY A 269 43.09 3.82 -44.84
C GLY A 269 43.27 2.34 -44.51
N GLU A 270 42.39 1.45 -44.99
CA GLU A 270 42.60 0.00 -44.88
C GLU A 270 43.90 -0.42 -45.60
N ALA A 271 44.50 -1.55 -45.21
CA ALA A 271 45.51 -2.18 -46.06
C ALA A 271 44.87 -2.44 -47.43
N GLY A 272 45.38 -1.81 -48.49
CA GLY A 272 44.69 -1.76 -49.77
C GLY A 272 44.27 -3.15 -50.27
N LYS A 273 43.00 -3.31 -50.64
CA LYS A 273 42.59 -4.26 -51.68
C LYS A 273 42.89 -3.59 -53.02
N ASP A 274 43.43 -4.33 -54.00
CA ASP A 274 43.92 -3.81 -55.29
C ASP A 274 43.15 -2.58 -55.83
N GLY A 275 43.83 -1.44 -55.98
CA GLY A 275 43.38 -0.29 -56.78
C GLY A 275 42.87 0.97 -56.05
N VAL A 276 43.06 1.12 -54.73
CA VAL A 276 42.85 2.42 -54.04
C VAL A 276 44.01 2.70 -53.08
N ASP A 277 44.84 3.69 -53.40
CA ASP A 277 46.10 3.92 -52.68
C ASP A 277 45.91 4.71 -51.39
N GLY A 278 46.53 4.22 -50.31
CA GLY A 278 46.67 4.97 -49.07
C GLY A 278 47.61 6.16 -49.26
N LYS A 279 47.17 7.36 -48.85
CA LYS A 279 47.95 8.60 -48.94
C LYS A 279 48.04 9.26 -47.58
N ILE A 280 49.27 9.52 -47.11
CA ILE A 280 49.51 10.41 -45.96
C ILE A 280 49.93 11.77 -46.51
N GLY A 281 49.09 12.78 -46.28
CA GLY A 281 49.39 14.17 -46.66
C GLY A 281 49.61 15.04 -45.44
N VAL A 282 50.73 15.76 -45.40
CA VAL A 282 50.91 16.90 -44.49
C VAL A 282 50.76 18.19 -45.30
N THR A 283 49.74 18.99 -44.98
CA THR A 283 49.51 20.29 -45.62
C THR A 283 50.14 21.39 -44.78
N GLY A 284 51.07 22.12 -45.38
CA GLY A 284 51.64 23.34 -44.82
C GLY A 284 50.83 24.58 -45.18
N LYS A 285 51.21 25.71 -44.59
CA LYS A 285 50.66 27.03 -44.95
C LYS A 285 50.98 27.35 -46.43
N ASP A 286 50.13 28.15 -47.06
CA ASP A 286 50.33 28.73 -48.40
C ASP A 286 50.47 27.68 -49.54
N GLY A 287 49.80 26.54 -49.40
CA GLY A 287 49.70 25.50 -50.44
C GLY A 287 50.86 24.50 -50.47
N SER A 288 51.84 24.62 -49.56
CA SER A 288 52.91 23.63 -49.42
C SER A 288 52.35 22.29 -48.95
N SER A 289 52.90 21.17 -49.43
CA SER A 289 52.52 19.86 -48.91
C SER A 289 53.60 18.81 -49.10
N VAL A 290 53.59 17.80 -48.24
CA VAL A 290 54.31 16.53 -48.49
C VAL A 290 53.28 15.41 -48.53
N VAL A 291 53.39 14.58 -49.54
CA VAL A 291 52.49 13.48 -49.83
C VAL A 291 53.32 12.22 -49.93
N ILE A 292 53.02 11.22 -49.11
CA ILE A 292 53.56 9.86 -49.28
C ILE A 292 52.51 9.08 -50.05
N ASN A 293 52.88 8.58 -51.23
CA ASN A 293 52.02 7.76 -52.08
C ASN A 293 52.28 6.27 -51.80
N GLY A 294 51.24 5.56 -51.37
CA GLY A 294 51.29 4.12 -51.18
C GLY A 294 51.34 3.31 -52.48
N GLU A 295 50.92 3.88 -53.62
CA GLU A 295 50.89 3.20 -54.93
C GLU A 295 52.29 2.81 -55.41
N ASP A 296 53.17 3.81 -55.44
CA ASP A 296 54.50 3.73 -56.06
C ASP A 296 55.62 4.01 -55.05
N GLY A 297 55.28 4.16 -53.76
CA GLY A 297 56.23 4.48 -52.69
C GLY A 297 56.85 5.87 -52.82
N SER A 298 56.33 6.73 -53.72
CA SER A 298 56.90 8.05 -53.96
C SER A 298 56.55 9.06 -52.87
N ILE A 299 57.41 10.06 -52.72
CA ILE A 299 57.20 11.23 -51.88
C ILE A 299 57.02 12.43 -52.82
N GLY A 300 55.78 12.93 -52.91
CA GLY A 300 55.45 14.18 -53.56
C GLY A 300 55.71 15.36 -52.63
N LEU A 301 56.52 16.31 -53.07
CA LEU A 301 56.78 17.57 -52.39
C LEU A 301 56.18 18.70 -53.22
N THR A 302 55.38 19.55 -52.58
CA THR A 302 54.88 20.80 -53.16
C THR A 302 55.41 21.96 -52.31
N GLY A 303 56.15 22.87 -52.95
CA GLY A 303 56.61 24.10 -52.30
C GLY A 303 55.47 25.10 -52.07
N PRO A 304 55.77 26.25 -51.44
CA PRO A 304 54.77 27.31 -51.28
C PRO A 304 54.33 27.87 -52.63
N LYS A 305 53.07 28.33 -52.69
CA LYS A 305 52.56 29.02 -53.87
C LYS A 305 53.37 30.30 -54.12
N GLY A 306 53.84 30.47 -55.36
CA GLY A 306 54.54 31.67 -55.79
C GLY A 306 53.61 32.89 -55.90
N GLU A 307 54.11 33.98 -56.49
CA GLU A 307 53.30 35.17 -56.78
C GLU A 307 52.03 34.84 -57.57
N ALA A 308 51.02 35.72 -57.48
CA ALA A 308 49.69 35.51 -58.05
C ALA A 308 49.74 35.06 -59.52
N GLY A 309 49.23 33.85 -59.78
CA GLY A 309 49.13 33.25 -61.11
C GLY A 309 50.19 32.21 -61.48
N LYS A 310 51.18 31.92 -60.61
CA LYS A 310 52.14 30.83 -60.82
C LYS A 310 51.80 29.59 -59.98
N ASP A 311 51.99 28.41 -60.56
CA ASP A 311 51.87 27.14 -59.86
C ASP A 311 53.01 26.95 -58.86
N ALA A 312 52.74 26.20 -57.79
CA ALA A 312 53.77 25.84 -56.81
C ALA A 312 54.78 24.87 -57.45
N PRO A 313 56.08 24.99 -57.15
CA PRO A 313 57.05 24.01 -57.60
C PRO A 313 56.75 22.65 -56.96
N THR A 314 56.68 21.61 -57.78
CA THR A 314 56.46 20.23 -57.34
C THR A 314 57.66 19.36 -57.66
N LEU A 315 57.91 18.36 -56.81
CA LEU A 315 58.94 17.35 -57.00
C LEU A 315 58.40 16.02 -56.50
N ASN A 316 58.33 15.00 -57.35
CA ASN A 316 58.09 13.63 -56.90
C ASN A 316 59.43 12.92 -56.80
N ILE A 317 59.72 12.39 -55.62
CA ILE A 317 60.89 11.54 -55.36
C ILE A 317 60.39 10.10 -55.29
N ALA A 318 60.99 9.21 -56.07
CA ALA A 318 60.70 7.78 -56.01
C ALA A 318 62.01 6.99 -56.01
N VAL A 319 61.90 5.67 -55.85
CA VAL A 319 63.00 4.74 -56.04
C VAL A 319 62.70 3.80 -57.19
N LYS A 320 63.72 3.41 -57.93
CA LYS A 320 63.63 2.39 -58.97
C LYS A 320 64.96 1.65 -59.10
N ASP A 321 64.96 0.57 -59.86
CA ASP A 321 66.20 0.01 -60.39
C ASP A 321 66.75 0.98 -61.44
N GLY A 322 67.97 1.45 -61.26
CA GLY A 322 68.63 2.34 -62.21
C GLY A 322 69.85 1.70 -62.87
N ALA A 323 70.56 2.53 -63.64
CA ALA A 323 71.74 2.08 -64.32
C ALA A 323 72.82 1.63 -63.31
N PRO A 324 73.66 0.65 -63.67
CA PRO A 324 74.81 0.31 -62.84
C PRO A 324 75.70 1.54 -62.63
N GLY A 325 76.25 1.68 -61.43
CA GLY A 325 77.35 2.61 -61.20
C GLY A 325 78.58 2.26 -62.03
N LEU A 326 79.66 3.01 -61.82
CA LEU A 326 80.89 2.92 -62.61
C LEU A 326 81.46 1.50 -62.73
N ASN A 327 81.23 0.66 -61.71
CA ASN A 327 81.75 -0.72 -61.64
C ASN A 327 80.62 -1.76 -61.37
N GLY A 328 79.36 -1.40 -61.61
CA GLY A 328 78.18 -2.12 -61.10
C GLY A 328 77.63 -3.23 -62.01
N LYS A 329 76.97 -4.21 -61.40
CA LYS A 329 76.04 -5.15 -62.08
C LYS A 329 74.63 -4.52 -62.09
N ASP A 330 73.80 -4.90 -63.06
CA ASP A 330 72.41 -4.44 -63.15
C ASP A 330 71.63 -4.64 -61.83
N GLY A 331 70.86 -3.62 -61.41
CA GLY A 331 69.95 -3.68 -60.26
C GLY A 331 70.28 -2.79 -59.05
N GLU A 332 71.03 -1.69 -59.21
CA GLU A 332 71.21 -0.72 -58.11
C GLU A 332 69.96 0.14 -57.92
N VAL A 333 69.49 0.27 -56.67
CA VAL A 333 68.37 1.13 -56.31
C VAL A 333 68.79 2.60 -56.43
N ARG A 334 68.10 3.36 -57.30
CA ARG A 334 68.33 4.79 -57.53
C ARG A 334 67.19 5.63 -57.00
N ILE A 335 67.53 6.77 -56.39
CA ILE A 335 66.57 7.84 -56.14
C ILE A 335 66.32 8.55 -57.47
N VAL A 336 65.07 8.57 -57.89
CA VAL A 336 64.63 9.30 -59.07
C VAL A 336 63.72 10.45 -58.72
N TYR A 337 63.75 11.48 -59.56
CA TYR A 337 62.75 12.52 -59.56
C TYR A 337 62.34 12.91 -60.98
N LYS A 338 61.14 13.46 -61.13
CA LYS A 338 60.71 14.07 -62.39
C LYS A 338 61.00 15.56 -62.38
N ASP A 339 61.64 16.06 -63.43
CA ASP A 339 61.83 17.50 -63.62
C ASP A 339 60.50 18.18 -64.04
N LYS A 340 60.53 19.51 -64.15
CA LYS A 340 59.36 20.33 -64.53
C LYS A 340 58.74 19.96 -65.89
N ASP A 341 59.49 19.27 -66.74
CA ASP A 341 59.06 18.85 -68.07
C ASP A 341 58.60 17.38 -68.08
N GLY A 342 58.57 16.74 -66.91
CA GLY A 342 58.16 15.34 -66.71
C GLY A 342 59.26 14.33 -67.00
N ASN A 343 60.49 14.76 -67.28
CA ASN A 343 61.59 13.84 -67.55
C ASN A 343 62.15 13.28 -66.26
N GLU A 344 62.37 11.97 -66.24
CA GLU A 344 62.99 11.29 -65.12
C GLU A 344 64.49 11.61 -65.04
N LYS A 345 64.96 11.88 -63.83
CA LYS A 345 66.35 12.15 -63.49
C LYS A 345 66.74 11.23 -62.33
N GLU A 346 67.92 10.65 -62.44
CA GLU A 346 68.53 9.86 -61.37
C GLU A 346 69.49 10.74 -60.57
N VAL A 347 69.42 10.64 -59.25
CA VAL A 347 70.41 11.26 -58.35
C VAL A 347 71.66 10.38 -58.36
N ALA A 348 72.81 11.00 -58.65
CA ALA A 348 74.07 10.29 -58.67
C ALA A 348 74.46 9.78 -57.26
N SER A 349 75.00 8.57 -57.18
CA SER A 349 75.54 7.94 -55.98
C SER A 349 77.08 7.99 -56.00
N LEU A 350 77.73 7.71 -54.86
CA LEU A 350 79.20 7.60 -54.83
C LEU A 350 79.74 6.38 -55.62
N ASP A 351 78.87 5.44 -55.99
CA ASP A 351 79.23 4.32 -56.85
C ASP A 351 79.25 4.71 -58.34
N ASP A 352 78.61 5.82 -58.69
CA ASP A 352 78.78 6.44 -60.00
C ASP A 352 80.17 7.03 -60.13
N GLY A 353 80.54 7.36 -61.36
CA GLY A 353 81.81 7.98 -61.63
C GLY A 353 81.90 8.50 -63.05
N LEU A 354 83.10 8.90 -63.42
CA LEU A 354 83.43 9.34 -64.76
C LEU A 354 84.47 8.40 -65.36
N LEU A 355 84.35 8.18 -66.66
CA LEU A 355 85.33 7.50 -67.49
C LEU A 355 86.26 8.56 -68.10
N PHE A 356 87.55 8.46 -67.85
CA PHE A 356 88.55 9.39 -68.39
C PHE A 356 89.41 8.67 -69.43
N GLY A 357 89.37 9.15 -70.67
CA GLY A 357 90.27 8.68 -71.73
C GLY A 357 91.66 9.32 -71.59
N ALA A 358 92.71 8.54 -71.82
CA ALA A 358 94.08 9.03 -71.95
C ALA A 358 94.50 9.13 -73.44
N ASP A 359 95.51 9.94 -73.75
CA ASP A 359 96.04 10.12 -75.12
C ASP A 359 96.68 8.86 -75.73
N ASN A 360 96.77 7.74 -75.00
CA ASN A 360 97.29 6.45 -75.46
C ASN A 360 96.16 5.45 -75.75
N ASP A 361 96.25 4.78 -76.91
CA ASP A 361 95.28 3.83 -77.48
C ASP A 361 94.48 3.00 -76.44
N GLY A 362 93.25 3.44 -76.19
CA GLY A 362 92.20 2.65 -75.55
C GLY A 362 92.24 2.53 -74.03
N VAL A 363 93.16 3.22 -73.32
CA VAL A 363 93.18 3.17 -71.85
C VAL A 363 92.11 4.10 -71.27
N VAL A 364 91.12 3.51 -70.58
CA VAL A 364 90.08 4.23 -69.83
C VAL A 364 90.39 4.13 -68.34
N VAL A 365 90.45 5.27 -67.65
CA VAL A 365 90.57 5.34 -66.20
C VAL A 365 89.19 5.62 -65.62
N GLU A 366 88.70 4.68 -64.83
CA GLU A 366 87.44 4.81 -64.11
C GLU A 366 87.72 5.48 -62.76
N ARG A 367 87.01 6.57 -62.45
CA ARG A 367 87.01 7.16 -61.11
C ARG A 367 85.61 7.33 -60.59
N LYS A 368 85.33 6.71 -59.45
CA LYS A 368 84.09 6.95 -58.73
C LYS A 368 84.00 8.41 -58.28
N LEU A 369 82.78 8.92 -58.14
CA LEU A 369 82.54 10.23 -57.56
C LEU A 369 83.23 10.29 -56.19
N ASN A 370 83.79 11.45 -55.85
CA ASN A 370 84.62 11.68 -54.65
C ASN A 370 86.01 11.00 -54.65
N GLN A 371 86.52 10.54 -55.80
CA GLN A 371 87.92 10.12 -55.94
C GLN A 371 88.79 11.20 -56.60
N LYS A 372 90.05 11.32 -56.16
CA LYS A 372 91.05 12.18 -56.80
C LYS A 372 91.56 11.51 -58.08
N LEU A 373 91.52 12.25 -59.19
CA LEU A 373 92.21 11.90 -60.42
C LEU A 373 93.39 12.85 -60.63
N ASP A 374 94.59 12.31 -60.67
CA ASP A 374 95.77 13.06 -61.12
C ASP A 374 95.91 12.89 -62.64
N ILE A 375 95.82 14.00 -63.38
CA ILE A 375 96.00 14.03 -64.85
C ILE A 375 97.37 14.65 -65.14
N LEU A 376 98.28 13.87 -65.72
CA LEU A 376 99.60 14.32 -66.18
C LEU A 376 99.50 14.53 -67.71
N GLY A 377 99.27 15.77 -68.14
CA GLY A 377 99.24 16.12 -69.57
C GLY A 377 100.65 16.14 -70.16
N GLY A 378 100.85 15.44 -71.29
CA GLY A 378 102.11 15.41 -72.02
C GLY A 378 102.07 16.28 -73.27
N ALA A 379 102.46 17.55 -73.17
CA ALA A 379 102.70 18.39 -74.34
C ALA A 379 104.02 17.99 -75.02
N ASN A 380 104.01 16.96 -75.86
CA ASN A 380 105.14 16.65 -76.74
C ASN A 380 104.95 17.36 -78.09
N ASN A 381 105.24 18.66 -78.11
CA ASN A 381 105.90 19.41 -79.19
C ASN A 381 105.68 20.93 -79.01
N ALA A 382 106.30 21.50 -77.97
CA ALA A 382 106.70 22.90 -78.00
C ALA A 382 108.16 22.94 -78.49
N THR A 383 108.38 23.42 -79.70
CA THR A 383 109.70 23.91 -80.14
C THR A 383 109.55 25.37 -80.49
N ASP A 384 110.40 26.18 -79.86
CA ASP A 384 110.57 27.64 -80.03
C ASP A 384 110.62 28.12 -81.48
#